data_AF-A0A935J0B7-F1
#
_entry.id   AF-A0A935J0B7-F1
#
_cell.length_a   1.000
_cell.length_b   1.000
_cell.length_c   1.000
_cell.angle_alpha   90.00
_cell.angle_beta   90.00
_cell.angle_gamma   90.00
#
_symmetry.space_group_name_H-M   'P 1'
#
loop_
_entity.id
_entity.type
_entity.pdbx_description
1 polymer ?
#
loop_
_entity_poly.entity_id
_entity_poly.type
_entity_poly.pdbx_seq_one_letter_code
_entity_poly.pdbx_strand_id
1 'polypeptide(L)'
;MLNYIFATQRYTDVNNAMLEQYQVTREKFLSLTSSDIFAHDPQQGLRLRRQLFDDGHLHLQTYERKSDGTPVWFEGDYVCMYDDQKRITGFFGIQRDITDRKKSNRNVRVRSRNWR
;
A
#
# COMPACT_ATOMS: atom_id res chain seq x y z
N MET A 1 7.57 -16.35 -11.63
CA MET A 1 8.41 -15.88 -10.50
C MET A 1 7.71 -14.80 -9.67
N LEU A 2 7.28 -13.67 -10.26
CA LEU A 2 6.64 -12.58 -9.52
C LEU A 2 5.36 -12.98 -8.74
N ASN A 3 4.48 -13.78 -9.34
CA ASN A 3 3.25 -14.26 -8.67
C ASN A 3 3.55 -15.07 -7.39
N TYR A 4 4.63 -15.84 -7.39
CA TYR A 4 5.03 -16.63 -6.22
C TYR A 4 5.50 -15.72 -5.08
N ILE A 5 6.32 -14.71 -5.40
CA ILE A 5 6.77 -13.71 -4.42
C ILE A 5 5.56 -12.95 -3.86
N PHE A 6 4.65 -12.51 -4.71
CA PHE A 6 3.46 -11.78 -4.30
C PHE A 6 2.54 -12.60 -3.35
N ALA A 7 2.44 -13.91 -3.58
CA ALA A 7 1.62 -14.82 -2.77
C ALA A 7 2.28 -15.29 -1.47
N THR A 8 3.62 -15.31 -1.38
CA THR A 8 4.33 -15.91 -0.24
C THR A 8 5.06 -14.89 0.63
N GLN A 9 5.32 -13.68 0.14
CA GLN A 9 6.03 -12.65 0.87
C GLN A 9 5.19 -12.12 2.03
N ARG A 10 5.78 -12.15 3.24
CA ARG A 10 5.21 -11.67 4.49
C ARG A 10 5.90 -10.40 4.96
N TYR A 11 5.19 -9.59 5.72
CA TYR A 11 5.77 -8.46 6.43
C TYR A 11 6.59 -8.96 7.62
N THR A 12 7.81 -8.46 7.78
CA THR A 12 8.72 -8.84 8.88
C THR A 12 8.69 -7.84 10.03
N ASP A 13 8.33 -6.59 9.74
CA ASP A 13 8.19 -5.53 10.73
C ASP A 13 7.11 -4.53 10.30
N VAL A 14 6.57 -3.80 11.27
CA VAL A 14 5.51 -2.81 11.11
C VAL A 14 5.54 -1.85 12.30
N ASN A 15 5.30 -0.55 12.06
CA ASN A 15 5.19 0.42 13.15
C ASN A 15 3.74 0.56 13.64
N ASN A 16 3.55 1.16 14.83
CA ASN A 16 2.21 1.33 15.41
C ASN A 16 1.28 2.17 14.53
N ALA A 17 1.82 3.19 13.85
CA ALA A 17 1.03 4.04 12.97
C ALA A 17 0.36 3.26 11.82
N MET A 18 1.06 2.29 11.23
CA MET A 18 0.49 1.43 10.18
C MET A 18 -0.60 0.49 10.77
N LEU A 19 -0.40 -0.03 11.99
CA LEU A 19 -1.41 -0.85 12.67
C LEU A 19 -2.71 -0.09 12.94
N GLU A 20 -2.59 1.17 13.38
CA GLU A 20 -3.73 2.06 13.61
C GLU A 20 -4.46 2.39 12.31
N GLN A 21 -3.73 2.64 11.22
CA GLN A 21 -4.29 2.94 9.91
C GLN A 21 -5.13 1.77 9.35
N TYR A 22 -4.63 0.54 9.47
CA TYR A 22 -5.32 -0.68 9.02
C TYR A 22 -6.32 -1.25 10.04
N GLN A 23 -6.33 -0.73 11.27
CA GLN A 23 -7.15 -1.23 12.40
C GLN A 23 -6.95 -2.73 12.64
N VAL A 24 -5.69 -3.11 12.85
CA VAL A 24 -5.29 -4.52 12.92
C VAL A 24 -4.18 -4.71 13.96
N THR A 25 -4.15 -5.88 14.60
CA THR A 25 -3.06 -6.19 15.54
C THR A 25 -1.76 -6.46 14.80
N ARG A 26 -0.63 -6.32 15.51
CA ARG A 26 0.68 -6.65 14.96
C ARG A 26 0.75 -8.10 14.50
N GLU A 27 0.28 -9.06 15.31
CA GLU A 27 0.35 -10.48 14.93
C GLU A 27 -0.46 -10.75 13.66
N LYS A 28 -1.66 -10.15 13.56
CA LYS A 28 -2.48 -10.30 12.38
C LYS A 28 -1.81 -9.66 11.17
N PHE A 29 -1.24 -8.45 11.29
CA PHE A 29 -0.58 -7.77 10.18
C PHE A 29 0.62 -8.56 9.65
N LEU A 30 1.48 -9.07 10.54
CA LEU A 30 2.65 -9.88 10.15
C LEU A 30 2.25 -11.24 9.54
N SER A 31 1.04 -11.73 9.80
CA SER A 31 0.49 -12.92 9.15
C SER A 31 -0.07 -12.67 7.75
N LEU A 32 -0.23 -11.41 7.33
CA LEU A 32 -0.74 -11.08 6.00
C LEU A 32 0.36 -11.19 4.95
N THR A 33 -0.02 -11.70 3.79
CA THR A 33 0.76 -11.62 2.56
C THR A 33 0.39 -10.35 1.79
N SER A 34 1.19 -9.99 0.79
CA SER A 34 0.81 -8.91 -0.12
C SER A 34 -0.45 -9.26 -0.93
N SER A 35 -0.72 -10.54 -1.20
CA SER A 35 -1.98 -10.96 -1.82
C SER A 35 -3.19 -10.72 -0.95
N ASP A 36 -3.07 -10.83 0.38
CA ASP A 36 -4.19 -10.59 1.30
C ASP A 36 -4.56 -9.10 1.34
N ILE A 37 -3.56 -8.21 1.33
CA ILE A 37 -3.78 -6.74 1.32
C ILE A 37 -4.47 -6.30 0.02
N PHE A 38 -4.06 -6.86 -1.12
CA PHE A 38 -4.61 -6.53 -2.44
C PHE A 38 -5.70 -7.51 -2.89
N ALA A 39 -6.37 -8.22 -1.96
CA ALA A 39 -7.39 -9.20 -2.32
C ALA A 39 -8.55 -8.60 -3.14
N HIS A 40 -8.84 -7.30 -2.98
CA HIS A 40 -9.84 -6.58 -3.78
C HIS A 40 -9.40 -6.24 -5.20
N ASP A 41 -8.09 -6.17 -5.48
CA ASP A 41 -7.52 -5.92 -6.80
C ASP A 41 -6.11 -6.53 -6.92
N PRO A 42 -6.01 -7.87 -7.10
CA PRO A 42 -4.72 -8.55 -7.17
C PRO A 42 -3.87 -8.09 -8.37
N GLN A 43 -4.50 -7.67 -9.47
CA GLN A 43 -3.79 -7.19 -10.64
C GLN A 43 -3.07 -5.88 -10.36
N GLN A 44 -3.69 -4.97 -9.59
CA GLN A 44 -3.01 -3.77 -9.12
C GLN A 44 -1.80 -4.10 -8.26
N GLY A 45 -1.96 -4.98 -7.26
CA GLY A 45 -0.85 -5.37 -6.40
C GLY A 45 0.34 -5.96 -7.18
N LEU A 46 0.07 -6.79 -8.18
CA LEU A 46 1.10 -7.35 -9.07
C LEU A 46 1.80 -6.28 -9.92
N ARG A 47 1.04 -5.33 -10.49
CA ARG A 47 1.61 -4.22 -11.27
C ARG A 47 2.53 -3.36 -10.41
N LEU A 48 2.09 -3.00 -9.21
CA LEU A 48 2.87 -2.19 -8.28
C LEU A 48 4.14 -2.91 -7.82
N ARG A 49 4.05 -4.21 -7.52
CA ARG A 49 5.24 -5.00 -7.14
C ARG A 49 6.25 -5.08 -8.27
N ARG A 50 5.77 -5.31 -9.50
CA ARG A 50 6.63 -5.31 -10.69
C ARG A 50 7.36 -3.97 -10.82
N GLN A 51 6.62 -2.88 -10.78
CA GLN A 51 7.19 -1.54 -10.93
C GLN A 51 8.22 -1.24 -9.83
N LEU A 52 7.94 -1.60 -8.57
CA LEU A 52 8.90 -1.42 -7.48
C LEU A 52 10.20 -2.20 -7.70
N PHE A 53 10.13 -3.41 -8.25
CA PHE A 53 11.33 -4.22 -8.53
C PHE A 53 12.09 -3.75 -9.76
N ASP A 54 11.38 -3.22 -10.77
CA ASP A 54 11.98 -2.67 -11.99
C ASP A 54 12.68 -1.33 -11.70
N ASP A 55 12.05 -0.44 -10.93
CA ASP A 55 12.54 0.93 -10.68
C ASP A 55 13.36 1.06 -9.37
N GLY A 56 13.32 0.05 -8.50
CA GLY A 56 13.94 0.05 -7.18
C GLY A 56 13.29 0.97 -6.14
N HIS A 57 12.40 1.85 -6.56
CA HIS A 57 11.64 2.77 -5.71
C HIS A 57 10.27 3.06 -6.33
N LEU A 58 9.28 3.40 -5.51
CA LEU A 58 7.94 3.68 -5.98
C LEU A 58 7.21 4.63 -5.03
N HIS A 59 6.78 5.78 -5.55
CA HIS A 59 5.87 6.69 -4.87
C HIS A 59 4.49 6.60 -5.52
N LEU A 60 3.44 6.33 -4.74
CA LEU A 60 2.10 6.22 -5.30
C LEU A 60 0.98 6.49 -4.30
N GLN A 61 -0.23 6.60 -4.83
CA GLN A 61 -1.46 6.57 -4.03
C GLN A 61 -2.26 5.31 -4.35
N THR A 62 -2.58 4.51 -3.34
CA THR A 62 -3.42 3.31 -3.47
C THR A 62 -4.81 3.55 -2.89
N TYR A 63 -5.77 2.79 -3.42
CA TYR A 63 -7.09 2.66 -2.83
C TYR A 63 -7.25 1.24 -2.30
N GLU A 64 -7.34 1.12 -0.99
CA GLU A 64 -7.28 -0.14 -0.26
C GLU A 64 -8.47 -0.29 0.69
N ARG A 65 -8.48 -1.39 1.43
CA ARG A 65 -9.48 -1.69 2.46
C ARG A 65 -8.80 -1.96 3.79
N LYS A 66 -9.34 -1.37 4.85
CA LYS A 66 -9.00 -1.72 6.24
C LYS A 66 -9.48 -3.14 6.57
N SER A 67 -9.12 -3.65 7.75
CA SER A 67 -9.52 -4.98 8.22
C SER A 67 -11.05 -5.20 8.26
N ASP A 68 -11.82 -4.13 8.53
CA ASP A 68 -13.28 -4.11 8.54
C ASP A 68 -13.93 -3.91 7.15
N GLY A 69 -13.11 -3.78 6.10
CA GLY A 69 -13.55 -3.52 4.73
C GLY A 69 -13.72 -2.04 4.37
N THR A 70 -13.54 -1.12 5.33
CA THR A 70 -13.64 0.34 5.14
C THR A 70 -12.65 0.79 4.07
N PRO A 71 -13.11 1.51 3.03
CA PRO A 71 -12.21 2.01 2.00
C PRO A 71 -11.29 3.11 2.54
N VAL A 72 -10.02 3.04 2.17
CA VAL A 72 -8.98 3.96 2.61
C VAL A 72 -8.09 4.34 1.42
N TRP A 73 -7.70 5.61 1.36
CA TRP A 73 -6.68 6.07 0.43
C TRP A 73 -5.35 6.21 1.15
N PHE A 74 -4.33 5.53 0.65
CA PHE A 74 -2.96 5.72 1.13
C PHE A 74 -2.14 6.48 0.11
N GLU A 75 -1.20 7.28 0.60
CA GLU A 75 -0.05 7.81 -0.13
C GLU A 75 1.19 7.20 0.49
N GLY A 76 2.06 6.58 -0.30
CA GLY A 76 3.19 5.85 0.23
C GLY A 76 4.42 5.89 -0.68
N ASP A 77 5.56 5.72 -0.02
CA ASP A 77 6.89 5.63 -0.60
C ASP A 77 7.47 4.27 -0.25
N TYR A 78 7.88 3.51 -1.26
CA TYR A 78 8.43 2.17 -1.13
C TYR A 78 9.79 2.08 -1.82
N VAL A 79 10.74 1.39 -1.21
CA VAL A 79 12.10 1.21 -1.75
C VAL A 79 12.55 -0.23 -1.62
N CYS A 80 13.22 -0.75 -2.64
CA CYS A 80 13.87 -2.05 -2.58
C CYS A 80 15.10 -1.99 -1.67
N MET A 81 15.31 -3.07 -0.93
CA MET A 81 16.52 -3.32 -0.15
C MET A 81 17.40 -4.29 -0.94
N TYR A 82 18.71 -4.07 -0.88
CA TYR A 82 19.69 -4.83 -1.64
C TYR A 82 20.78 -5.39 -0.72
N ASP A 83 21.34 -6.55 -1.10
CA ASP A 83 22.58 -7.06 -0.50
C ASP A 83 23.83 -6.46 -1.18
N ASP A 84 25.01 -6.84 -0.69
CA ASP A 84 26.31 -6.41 -1.23
C ASP A 84 26.51 -6.81 -2.72
N GLN A 85 25.75 -7.80 -3.20
CA GLN A 85 25.77 -8.28 -4.59
C GLN A 85 24.70 -7.61 -5.46
N LYS A 86 24.03 -6.56 -4.95
CA LYS A 86 22.94 -5.82 -5.62
C LYS A 86 21.71 -6.68 -5.93
N ARG A 87 21.45 -7.74 -5.16
CA ARG A 87 20.24 -8.55 -5.29
C ARG A 87 19.18 -8.03 -4.33
N ILE A 88 17.92 -8.00 -4.77
CA ILE A 88 16.79 -7.55 -3.94
C ILE A 88 16.59 -8.54 -2.80
N THR A 89 16.68 -8.06 -1.55
CA THR A 89 16.42 -8.84 -0.33
C THR A 89 15.04 -8.58 0.27
N GLY A 90 14.39 -7.49 -0.13
CA GLY A 90 13.06 -7.10 0.34
C GLY A 90 12.71 -5.70 -0.12
N PHE A 91 11.69 -5.12 0.51
CA PHE A 91 11.38 -3.71 0.36
C PHE A 91 10.92 -3.14 1.69
N PHE A 92 11.12 -1.84 1.85
CA PHE A 92 10.63 -1.06 2.97
C PHE A 92 9.69 0.01 2.45
N GLY A 93 8.67 0.36 3.23
CA GLY A 93 7.72 1.38 2.83
C GLY A 93 7.16 2.17 4.00
N ILE A 94 6.82 3.42 3.72
CA ILE A 94 6.05 4.27 4.60
C ILE A 94 4.76 4.67 3.88
N GLN A 95 3.69 4.83 4.65
CA GLN A 95 2.41 5.28 4.09
C GLN A 95 1.65 6.18 5.06
N ARG A 96 0.78 7.01 4.48
CA ARG A 96 -0.09 7.94 5.17
C ARG A 96 -1.51 7.82 4.63
N ASP A 97 -2.48 7.78 5.55
CA ASP A 97 -3.90 7.90 5.20
C ASP A 97 -4.19 9.32 4.69
N ILE A 98 -4.67 9.42 3.45
CA ILE A 98 -5.04 10.68 2.77
C ILE A 98 -6.54 10.72 2.46
N THR A 99 -7.34 9.87 3.11
CA THR A 99 -8.78 9.73 2.85
C THR A 99 -9.51 11.05 3.08
N ASP A 100 -9.23 11.74 4.18
CA ASP A 100 -9.87 13.03 4.48
C ASP A 100 -9.45 14.12 3.50
N ARG A 101 -8.17 14.13 3.10
CA ARG A 101 -7.66 15.04 2.05
C ARG A 101 -8.42 14.84 0.72
N LYS A 102 -8.70 13.58 0.34
CA LYS A 102 -9.46 13.25 -0.88
C LYS A 102 -10.94 13.63 -0.76
N LYS A 103 -11.58 13.40 0.40
CA LYS A 103 -12.97 13.79 0.66
C LYS A 103 -13.15 15.32 0.60
N SER A 104 -12.26 16.07 1.23
CA SER A 104 -12.29 17.54 1.23
C SER A 104 -12.10 18.13 -0.17
N ASN A 105 -11.16 17.59 -0.96
CA ASN A 105 -10.96 18.00 -2.35
C ASN A 105 -12.16 17.70 -3.27
N ARG A 106 -12.93 16.66 -2.97
CA ARG A 106 -14.14 16.34 -3.73
C ARG A 106 -15.27 17.35 -3.47
N ASN A 107 -15.42 17.79 -2.22
CA ASN A 107 -16.43 18.78 -1.84
C ASN A 107 -16.17 20.17 -2.47
N VAL A 108 -14.91 20.59 -2.58
CA VAL A 108 -14.55 21.85 -3.24
C VAL A 108 -14.91 21.80 -4.74
N ARG A 109 -14.65 20.67 -5.42
CA ARG A 109 -14.95 20.52 -6.86
C ARG A 109 -16.45 20.48 -7.17
N VAL A 110 -17.29 20.02 -6.25
CA VAL A 110 -18.76 20.02 -6.44
C VAL A 110 -19.32 21.44 -6.29
N ARG A 111 -18.82 22.26 -5.35
CA ARG A 111 -19.25 23.67 -5.23
C ARG A 111 -18.86 24.53 -6.43
N SER A 112 -17.68 24.33 -7.02
CA SER A 112 -17.25 25.09 -8.21
C SER A 112 -18.01 24.75 -9.50
N ARG A 113 -18.72 23.62 -9.54
CA ARG A 113 -19.57 23.23 -10.69
C ARG A 113 -21.00 23.75 -10.61
N ASN A 114 -21.48 24.12 -9.43
CA ASN A 114 -22.84 24.62 -9.26
C ASN A 114 -22.95 26.15 -9.46
N TRP A 115 -21.84 26.89 -9.56
CA TRP A 115 -21.81 28.35 -9.83
C TRP A 115 -21.63 28.73 -11.30
N ARG A 116 -22.32 28.02 -12.20
CA ARG A 116 -22.53 28.48 -13.58
C ARG A 116 -23.99 28.43 -13.94
#